data_AF-A0A9P6G7G2-F1
#
_entry.id   AF-A0A9P6G7G2-F1
#
_cell.length_a   1.000
_cell.length_b   1.000
_cell.length_c   1.000
_cell.angle_alpha   90.00
_cell.angle_beta   90.00
_cell.angle_gamma   90.00
#
_symmetry.space_group_name_H-M   'P 1'
#
loop_
_entity.id
_entity.type
_entity.pdbx_description
1 polymer ?
#
loop_
_entity_poly.entity_id
_entity_poly.type
_entity_poly.pdbx_seq_one_letter_code
_entity_poly.pdbx_strand_id
1 'polypeptide(L)'
;MPSTVHRVFLATLILAAKYLNDTSPSNKDWARYSIVPGYERCGFPITEVNLMERQLLEILQWNVCIDSEDFYAEIWPLTVYLSIQRPLDAEDPDRQTKCRRVAKVQQHPSPAPGSQSGLIRPKSKRSRARN
;
A
#
# COMPACT_ATOMS: atom_id res chain seq x y z
N MET A 1 17.33 -23.48 -13.45
CA MET A 1 16.15 -23.15 -14.27
C MET A 1 15.05 -22.68 -13.34
N PRO A 2 14.33 -21.58 -13.65
CA PRO A 2 13.11 -21.25 -12.92
C PRO A 2 12.14 -22.44 -13.04
N SER A 3 11.77 -23.02 -11.90
CA SER A 3 10.94 -24.22 -11.80
C SER A 3 9.50 -23.94 -12.24
N THR A 4 8.78 -24.98 -12.66
CA THR A 4 7.36 -24.90 -13.04
C THR A 4 6.51 -24.24 -11.95
N VAL A 5 6.86 -24.44 -10.67
CA VAL A 5 6.16 -23.84 -9.52
C VAL A 5 6.31 -22.32 -9.49
N HIS A 6 7.52 -21.77 -9.74
CA HIS A 6 7.73 -20.32 -9.75
C HIS A 6 6.93 -19.63 -10.86
N ARG A 7 6.77 -20.31 -12.01
CA ARG A 7 5.99 -19.81 -13.15
C ARG A 7 4.52 -19.73 -12.80
N VAL A 8 3.98 -20.83 -12.27
CA VAL A 8 2.57 -20.90 -11.84
C VAL A 8 2.31 -19.87 -10.75
N PHE A 9 3.18 -19.79 -9.74
CA PHE A 9 3.07 -18.81 -8.64
C PHE A 9 3.07 -17.36 -9.15
N LEU A 10 3.98 -17.00 -10.06
CA LEU A 10 4.03 -15.64 -10.58
C LEU A 10 2.80 -15.33 -11.44
N ALA A 11 2.35 -16.28 -12.27
CA ALA A 11 1.15 -16.11 -13.08
C ALA A 11 -0.11 -15.90 -12.23
N THR A 12 -0.28 -16.71 -11.17
CA THR A 12 -1.43 -16.58 -10.25
C THR A 12 -1.37 -15.26 -9.47
N LEU A 13 -0.18 -14.85 -9.02
CA LEU A 13 0.01 -13.57 -8.34
C LEU A 13 -0.34 -12.38 -9.25
N ILE A 14 0.10 -12.40 -10.51
CA ILE A 14 -0.22 -11.36 -11.49
C ILE A 14 -1.73 -11.28 -11.73
N LEU A 15 -2.38 -12.42 -11.99
CA LEU A 15 -3.83 -12.45 -12.21
C LEU A 15 -4.61 -11.95 -11.01
N ALA A 16 -4.29 -12.43 -9.80
CA ALA A 16 -4.94 -11.96 -8.58
C ALA A 16 -4.75 -10.46 -8.37
N ALA A 17 -3.53 -9.94 -8.57
CA ALA A 17 -3.24 -8.52 -8.41
C ALA A 17 -4.00 -7.65 -9.43
N LYS A 18 -4.16 -8.12 -10.67
CA LYS A 18 -4.92 -7.43 -11.71
C LYS A 18 -6.43 -7.51 -11.50
N TYR A 19 -6.91 -8.61 -10.94
CA TYR A 19 -8.34 -8.82 -10.69
C TYR A 19 -8.85 -8.04 -9.48
N LEU A 20 -8.05 -7.96 -8.41
CA LEU A 20 -8.48 -7.39 -7.13
C LEU A 20 -8.24 -5.88 -6.99
N ASN A 21 -7.35 -5.29 -7.79
CA ASN A 21 -6.96 -3.89 -7.64
C ASN A 21 -7.34 -3.06 -8.86
N ASP A 22 -7.99 -1.91 -8.63
CA ASP A 22 -8.29 -0.92 -9.68
C ASP A 22 -7.03 -0.42 -10.40
N THR A 23 -5.90 -0.44 -9.70
CA THR A 23 -4.57 -0.14 -10.26
C THR A 23 -3.62 -1.29 -9.95
N SER A 24 -3.03 -1.87 -11.00
CA SER A 24 -2.08 -2.97 -10.87
C SER A 24 -0.84 -2.72 -11.74
N PRO A 25 0.34 -3.24 -11.35
CA PRO A 25 1.54 -3.11 -12.16
C PRO A 25 1.36 -3.78 -13.53
N SER A 26 1.94 -3.17 -14.56
CA SER A 26 1.92 -3.77 -15.90
C SER A 26 2.82 -5.01 -15.95
N ASN A 27 2.67 -5.86 -16.98
CA ASN A 27 3.56 -7.02 -17.15
C ASN A 27 5.03 -6.63 -17.31
N LYS A 28 5.30 -5.43 -17.82
CA LYS A 28 6.65 -4.88 -17.90
C LYS A 28 7.24 -4.67 -16.50
N ASP A 29 6.43 -4.21 -15.56
CA ASP A 29 6.83 -3.99 -14.18
C ASP A 29 6.97 -5.32 -13.43
N TRP A 30 6.03 -6.26 -13.63
CA TRP A 30 6.14 -7.62 -13.09
C TRP A 30 7.39 -8.37 -13.57
N ALA A 31 7.76 -8.23 -14.84
CA ALA A 31 9.01 -8.79 -15.36
C ALA A 31 10.24 -8.22 -14.62
N ARG A 32 10.25 -6.92 -14.32
CA ARG A 32 11.32 -6.30 -13.53
C ARG A 32 11.33 -6.81 -12.09
N TYR A 33 10.17 -6.93 -11.45
CA TYR A 33 10.05 -7.41 -10.07
C TYR A 33 10.46 -8.87 -9.90
N SER A 34 10.37 -9.67 -10.96
CA SER A 34 10.80 -11.07 -10.93
C SER A 34 12.33 -11.24 -10.86
N ILE A 35 13.10 -10.19 -11.15
CA ILE A 35 14.56 -10.23 -11.16
C ILE A 35 15.06 -9.88 -9.75
N VAL A 36 15.77 -10.83 -9.13
CA VAL A 36 16.33 -10.64 -7.78
C VAL A 36 17.85 -10.52 -7.87
N PRO A 37 18.46 -9.38 -7.47
CA PRO A 37 19.90 -9.22 -7.45
C PRO A 37 20.59 -10.32 -6.63
N GLY A 38 21.69 -10.87 -7.15
CA GLY A 38 22.42 -11.98 -6.51
C GLY A 38 21.80 -13.36 -6.72
N TYR A 39 20.65 -13.47 -7.38
CA TYR A 39 19.99 -14.72 -7.74
C TYR A 39 19.77 -14.80 -9.25
N GLU A 40 20.82 -15.10 -10.00
CA GLU A 40 20.81 -15.17 -11.48
C GLU A 40 19.86 -16.24 -12.05
N ARG A 41 19.37 -17.15 -11.20
CA ARG A 41 18.42 -18.19 -11.58
C ARG A 41 16.95 -17.75 -11.49
N CYS A 42 16.69 -16.55 -10.97
CA CYS A 42 15.37 -16.00 -10.70
C CYS A 42 15.14 -14.76 -11.57
N GLY A 43 14.21 -14.87 -12.51
CA GLY A 43 13.85 -13.77 -13.41
C GLY A 43 13.13 -14.29 -14.65
N PHE A 44 12.13 -13.53 -15.09
CA PHE A 44 11.35 -13.84 -16.29
C PHE A 44 11.37 -12.65 -17.24
N PRO A 45 11.75 -12.85 -18.52
CA PRO A 45 11.59 -11.81 -19.52
C PRO A 45 10.11 -11.50 -19.73
N ILE A 46 9.82 -10.29 -20.22
CA ILE A 46 8.44 -9.83 -20.43
C ILE A 46 7.63 -10.76 -21.34
N THR A 47 8.26 -11.35 -22.36
CA THR A 47 7.61 -12.31 -23.28
C THR A 47 7.10 -13.54 -22.54
N GLU A 48 7.86 -14.00 -21.55
CA GLU A 48 7.55 -15.16 -20.72
C GLU A 48 6.50 -14.81 -19.67
N VAL A 49 6.57 -13.64 -19.05
CA VAL A 49 5.49 -13.13 -18.17
C VAL A 49 4.16 -13.03 -18.92
N ASN A 50 4.19 -12.45 -20.11
CA ASN A 50 3.01 -12.37 -20.98
C ASN A 50 2.49 -13.75 -21.37
N LEU A 51 3.38 -14.71 -21.63
CA LEU A 51 2.99 -16.08 -21.99
C LEU A 51 2.35 -16.78 -20.80
N MET A 52 2.96 -16.72 -19.62
CA MET A 52 2.47 -17.35 -18.39
C MET A 52 1.10 -16.82 -17.99
N GLU A 53 0.88 -15.50 -18.08
CA GLU A 53 -0.44 -14.92 -17.82
C GLU A 53 -1.51 -15.43 -18.79
N ARG A 54 -1.22 -15.41 -20.09
CA ARG A 54 -2.16 -15.88 -21.13
C ARG A 54 -2.48 -17.36 -20.97
N GLN A 55 -1.46 -18.19 -20.75
CA GLN A 55 -1.64 -19.62 -20.55
C GLN A 55 -2.50 -19.92 -19.32
N LEU A 56 -2.32 -19.17 -18.23
CA LEU A 56 -3.15 -19.35 -17.04
C LEU A 56 -4.61 -18.93 -17.29
N LEU A 57 -4.84 -17.81 -17.99
CA LEU A 57 -6.19 -17.39 -18.38
C LEU A 57 -6.88 -18.41 -19.31
N GLU A 58 -6.13 -19.00 -20.25
CA GLU A 58 -6.63 -20.05 -21.13
C GLU A 58 -7.05 -21.29 -20.35
N ILE A 59 -6.23 -21.74 -19.39
CA ILE A 59 -6.53 -22.89 -18.51
C ILE A 59 -7.79 -22.61 -17.67
N LEU A 60 -7.93 -21.39 -17.15
CA LEU A 60 -9.09 -20.96 -16.38
C LEU A 60 -10.32 -20.63 -17.26
N GLN A 61 -10.19 -20.71 -18.59
CA GLN A 61 -11.23 -20.30 -19.54
C GLN A 61 -11.76 -18.88 -19.27
N TRP A 62 -10.88 -17.98 -18.84
CA TRP A 62 -11.20 -16.60 -18.44
C TRP A 62 -12.17 -16.49 -17.25
N ASN A 63 -12.48 -17.59 -16.56
CA ASN A 63 -13.26 -17.55 -15.34
C ASN A 63 -12.36 -17.24 -14.14
N VAL A 64 -12.16 -15.95 -13.88
CA VAL A 64 -11.39 -15.42 -12.73
C VAL A 64 -12.29 -14.92 -11.60
N CYS A 65 -13.60 -14.97 -11.79
CA CYS A 65 -14.56 -14.58 -10.77
C CYS A 65 -14.60 -15.65 -9.68
N ILE A 66 -14.48 -15.22 -8.43
CA ILE A 66 -14.60 -16.10 -7.27
C ILE A 66 -15.86 -15.69 -6.55
N ASP A 67 -16.81 -16.62 -6.44
CA ASP A 67 -18.02 -16.40 -5.66
C ASP A 67 -17.70 -16.36 -4.17
N SER A 68 -18.47 -15.56 -3.43
CA SER A 68 -18.23 -15.38 -2.00
C SER A 68 -18.35 -16.71 -1.23
N GLU A 69 -19.31 -17.56 -1.62
CA GLU A 69 -19.52 -18.87 -1.00
C GLU A 69 -18.32 -19.80 -1.20
N ASP A 70 -17.83 -19.93 -2.44
CA ASP A 70 -16.64 -20.71 -2.78
C ASP A 70 -15.39 -20.19 -2.08
N PHE A 71 -15.23 -18.86 -2.02
CA PHE A 71 -14.14 -18.22 -1.29
C PHE A 71 -14.14 -18.59 0.19
N TYR A 72 -15.29 -18.49 0.85
CA TYR A 72 -15.41 -18.86 2.26
C TYR A 72 -15.18 -20.34 2.48
N ALA A 73 -15.71 -21.22 1.62
CA ALA A 73 -15.49 -22.66 1.71
C ALA A 73 -13.98 -23.01 1.69
N GLU A 74 -13.21 -22.38 0.81
CA GLU A 74 -11.77 -22.65 0.64
C GLU A 74 -10.89 -21.97 1.69
N ILE A 75 -11.24 -20.77 2.15
CA ILE A 75 -10.43 -20.02 3.13
C ILE A 75 -10.79 -20.38 4.58
N TRP A 76 -11.97 -20.93 4.82
CA TRP A 76 -12.43 -21.30 6.15
C TRP A 76 -11.41 -22.17 6.92
N PRO A 77 -10.84 -23.25 6.35
CA PRO A 77 -9.84 -24.06 7.04
C PRO A 77 -8.63 -23.26 7.52
N LEU A 78 -8.14 -22.32 6.70
CA LEU A 78 -7.02 -21.45 7.06
C LEU A 78 -7.40 -20.49 8.19
N THR A 79 -8.60 -19.89 8.13
CA THR A 79 -9.06 -18.97 9.18
C THR A 79 -9.25 -19.67 10.53
N VAL A 80 -9.73 -20.92 10.53
CA VAL A 80 -9.85 -21.75 11.73
C VAL A 80 -8.47 -22.12 12.28
N TYR A 81 -7.54 -22.52 11.41
CA TYR A 81 -6.17 -22.82 11.84
C TYR A 81 -5.50 -21.61 12.51
N LEU A 82 -5.61 -20.42 11.89
CA LEU A 82 -5.03 -19.18 12.41
C LEU A 82 -5.75 -18.67 13.67
N SER A 83 -7.04 -18.93 13.84
CA SER A 83 -7.78 -18.54 15.06
C SER A 83 -7.38 -19.38 16.27
N ILE A 84 -7.11 -20.67 16.08
CA ILE A 84 -6.61 -21.57 17.12
C ILE A 84 -5.20 -21.21 17.56
N GLN A 85 -4.35 -20.74 16.64
CA GLN A 85 -2.97 -20.35 16.95
C GLN A 85 -2.82 -18.96 17.56
N ARG A 86 -3.88 -18.13 17.56
CA ARG A 86 -3.82 -16.84 18.24
C ARG A 86 -3.85 -17.08 19.76
N PRO A 87 -2.84 -16.61 20.51
CA PRO A 87 -2.92 -16.57 21.97
C PRO A 87 -4.16 -15.75 22.38
N LEU A 88 -4.88 -16.20 23.40
CA LEU A 88 -6.14 -15.59 23.87
C LEU A 88 -5.99 -14.19 24.50
N ASP A 89 -4.81 -13.56 24.43
CA ASP A 89 -4.48 -12.39 25.25
C ASP A 89 -3.94 -11.23 24.39
N ALA A 90 -4.84 -10.36 23.93
CA ALA A 90 -4.47 -9.02 23.45
C ALA A 90 -5.59 -8.00 23.72
N GLU A 91 -6.14 -8.03 24.94
CA GLU A 91 -6.82 -6.85 25.48
C GLU A 91 -5.73 -5.85 25.88
N ASP A 92 -5.44 -4.87 25.03
CA ASP A 92 -4.57 -3.73 25.35
C ASP A 92 -5.41 -2.63 26.01
N PRO A 93 -5.31 -2.41 27.33
CA PRO A 93 -6.08 -1.37 28.02
C PRO A 93 -5.64 0.07 27.67
N ASP A 94 -4.58 0.29 26.88
CA ASP A 94 -3.96 1.60 26.71
C ASP A 94 -4.52 2.45 25.54
N ARG A 95 -5.55 1.97 24.84
CA ARG A 95 -6.25 2.79 23.82
C ARG A 95 -6.99 4.00 24.41
N GLN A 96 -7.38 3.96 25.70
CA GLN A 96 -8.07 5.10 26.34
C GLN A 96 -7.13 6.30 26.57
N THR A 97 -5.83 6.06 26.81
CA THR A 97 -4.85 7.10 27.17
C THR A 97 -4.47 7.98 25.98
N LYS A 98 -4.49 7.41 24.76
CA LYS A 98 -4.05 8.11 23.54
C LYS A 98 -5.09 9.12 23.02
N CYS A 99 -6.39 8.84 23.17
CA CYS A 99 -7.46 9.78 22.78
C CYS A 99 -7.54 11.02 23.68
N ARG A 100 -7.09 10.94 24.94
CA ARG A 100 -7.17 12.08 25.89
C ARG A 100 -6.14 13.18 25.62
N ARG A 101 -5.01 12.85 24.97
CA ARG A 101 -3.94 13.83 24.64
C ARG A 101 -4.28 14.70 23.44
N VAL A 102 -4.99 14.14 22.45
CA VAL A 102 -5.38 14.88 21.23
C VAL A 102 -6.47 15.90 21.52
N ALA A 103 -7.39 15.59 22.44
CA ALA A 103 -8.46 16.52 22.85
C ALA A 103 -7.96 17.75 23.62
N LYS A 104 -6.77 17.71 24.23
CA LYS A 104 -6.24 18.81 25.05
C LYS A 104 -5.45 19.86 24.24
N VAL A 105 -5.10 19.57 22.98
CA VAL A 105 -4.35 20.49 22.10
C VAL A 105 -5.28 21.42 21.30
N GLN A 106 -6.58 21.14 21.24
CA GLN A 106 -7.56 21.92 20.47
C GLN A 106 -8.30 23.00 21.30
N GLN A 107 -7.70 23.53 22.36
CA GLN A 107 -8.24 24.67 23.13
C GLN A 107 -7.25 25.86 23.10
N HIS A 108 -7.09 26.48 21.93
CA HIS A 108 -6.64 27.88 21.83
C HIS A 108 -7.69 28.67 21.06
N PRO A 109 -8.12 29.86 21.55
CA PRO A 109 -9.20 30.63 20.93
C PRO A 109 -8.71 31.36 19.67
N SER A 110 -9.60 31.41 18.68
CA SER A 110 -9.41 32.10 17.39
C SER A 110 -9.35 33.62 17.56
N PRO A 111 -8.49 34.38 16.84
CA PRO A 111 -8.58 35.83 16.79
C PRO A 111 -9.62 36.28 15.75
N ALA A 112 -10.46 37.24 16.13
CA ALA A 112 -11.52 37.83 15.31
C ALA A 112 -10.97 38.71 14.16
N PRO A 113 -11.75 38.95 13.07
CA PRO A 113 -11.34 39.84 11.99
C PRO A 113 -11.88 41.26 12.23
N GLY A 114 -11.06 42.29 12.02
CA GLY A 114 -11.56 43.67 11.97
C GLY A 114 -10.51 44.78 11.93
N SER A 115 -10.63 45.60 10.87
CA SER A 115 -10.20 47.01 10.76
C SER A 115 -8.76 47.33 10.34
N GLN A 116 -8.61 47.56 9.03
CA GLN A 116 -7.60 48.45 8.47
C GLN A 116 -7.97 49.91 8.80
N SER A 117 -7.07 50.70 9.42
CA SER A 117 -7.04 52.16 9.31
C SER A 117 -5.81 52.78 9.99
N GLY A 118 -5.22 53.78 9.34
CA GLY A 118 -4.35 54.81 9.94
C GLY A 118 -2.85 54.47 9.96
N LEU A 119 -2.03 54.92 9.01
CA LEU A 119 -1.40 56.24 8.88
C LEU A 119 -0.15 56.43 9.78
N ILE A 120 0.85 57.10 9.18
CA ILE A 120 2.01 57.81 9.76
C ILE A 120 3.39 57.11 9.57
N ARG A 121 4.04 57.45 8.45
CA ARG A 121 5.50 57.72 8.34
C ARG A 121 5.82 58.99 9.17
N PRO A 122 7.05 59.29 9.67
CA PRO A 122 8.26 59.36 8.84
C PRO A 122 9.66 59.24 9.52
N LYS A 123 10.73 59.24 8.67
CA LYS A 123 12.10 59.81 8.84
C LYS A 123 13.04 59.12 9.87
N SER A 124 14.39 59.09 9.77
CA SER A 124 15.39 59.64 8.86
C SER A 124 16.81 59.14 9.26
N LYS A 125 17.62 58.78 8.26
CA LYS A 125 19.09 58.98 8.08
C LYS A 125 20.16 58.45 9.07
N ARG A 126 21.29 58.15 8.40
CA ARG A 126 22.72 58.12 8.80
C ARG A 126 23.24 56.81 9.39
N SER A 127 24.47 56.35 9.14
CA SER A 127 25.52 56.51 8.11
C SER A 127 26.78 55.82 8.67
N ARG A 128 27.71 55.43 7.79
CA ARG A 128 29.11 54.94 8.00
C ARG A 128 29.24 53.46 8.38
N ALA A 129 29.89 52.57 7.62
CA ALA A 129 31.12 52.55 6.81
C ALA A 129 32.37 52.06 7.56
N ARG A 130 33.13 51.20 6.85
CA ARG A 130 34.51 50.70 7.05
C ARG A 130 34.65 49.58 8.09
N ASN A 131 35.48 48.57 7.88
CA ASN A 131 36.34 48.17 6.76
C ASN A 131 36.53 46.66 6.85
#